data_AF-A0A920TKW1-F1
#
_entry.id   AF-A0A920TKW1-F1
#
_cell.length_a   1.000
_cell.length_b   1.000
_cell.length_c   1.000
_cell.angle_alpha   90.00
_cell.angle_beta   90.00
_cell.angle_gamma   90.00
#
_symmetry.space_group_name_H-M   'P 1'
#
loop_
_entity.id
_entity.type
_entity.pdbx_description
1 polymer ?
#
loop_
_entity_poly.entity_id
_entity_poly.type
_entity_poly.pdbx_seq_one_letter_code
_entity_poly.pdbx_strand_id
1 'polypeptide(L)'
;MIQAKLHVPHVSSAGGAANIRRMKKLNPNITAEVTPHHLFFNDQALLEYNTNFKVAPPIRTEDDRKELIKAVKDGTFDCIATDHAPHTLEEKEATFESAPFGMIGLESCFGAVNRVLDMPLKELLKLLTVNPRRVMGFEEDLFKIGCAAELTNFRS
;
A
#
# COMPACT_ATOMS: atom_id res chain seq x y z
N MET A 1 28.27 -6.68 -9.03
CA MET A 1 26.87 -6.21 -8.96
C MET A 1 26.31 -6.60 -7.61
N ILE A 2 25.69 -5.68 -6.88
CA ILE A 2 25.13 -5.93 -5.54
C ILE A 2 23.83 -6.72 -5.72
N GLN A 3 23.78 -7.97 -5.23
CA GLN A 3 22.61 -8.86 -5.37
C GLN A 3 21.65 -8.80 -4.16
N ALA A 4 21.84 -7.83 -3.26
CA ALA A 4 21.02 -7.73 -2.06
C ALA A 4 19.53 -7.54 -2.39
N LYS A 5 18.67 -8.19 -1.61
CA LYS A 5 17.23 -7.98 -1.63
C LYS A 5 16.92 -6.74 -0.79
N LEU A 6 16.04 -5.88 -1.29
CA LEU A 6 15.54 -4.71 -0.57
C LEU A 6 14.05 -4.60 -0.83
N HIS A 7 13.28 -4.38 0.23
CA HIS A 7 11.87 -4.02 0.14
C HIS A 7 11.69 -2.60 0.70
N VAL A 8 11.03 -1.72 -0.05
CA VAL A 8 10.76 -0.34 0.37
C VAL A 8 9.30 -0.25 0.84
N PRO A 9 9.05 -0.09 2.15
CA PRO A 9 7.70 -0.08 2.70
C PRO A 9 6.95 1.22 2.40
N HIS A 10 5.61 1.13 2.38
CA HIS A 10 4.64 2.23 2.45
C HIS A 10 5.06 3.55 1.75
N VAL A 11 5.35 3.48 0.45
CA VAL A 11 5.85 4.63 -0.32
C VAL A 11 4.76 5.68 -0.52
N SER A 12 5.08 6.95 -0.24
CA SER A 12 4.09 8.03 -0.23
C SER A 12 4.26 9.13 -1.27
N SER A 13 5.37 9.17 -2.02
CA SER A 13 5.65 10.28 -2.94
C SER A 13 5.97 9.84 -4.37
N ALA A 14 5.69 10.74 -5.32
CA ALA A 14 6.09 10.60 -6.72
C ALA A 14 7.61 10.44 -6.86
N GLY A 15 8.39 11.21 -6.10
CA GLY A 15 9.85 11.09 -6.06
C GLY A 15 10.32 9.72 -5.56
N GLY A 16 9.66 9.16 -4.54
CA GLY A 16 9.91 7.82 -4.04
C GLY A 16 9.68 6.75 -5.12
N ALA A 17 8.52 6.81 -5.78
CA ALA A 17 8.19 5.92 -6.90
C ALA A 17 9.21 6.03 -8.05
N ALA A 18 9.59 7.25 -8.43
CA ALA A 18 10.59 7.48 -9.48
C ALA A 18 11.98 6.89 -9.12
N ASN A 19 12.40 7.03 -7.87
CA ASN A 19 13.63 6.44 -7.37
C ASN A 19 13.57 4.91 -7.43
N ILE A 20 12.47 4.30 -6.98
CA ILE A 20 12.27 2.84 -7.06
C ILE A 20 12.33 2.36 -8.49
N ARG A 21 11.65 3.03 -9.42
CA ARG A 21 11.68 2.70 -10.85
C ARG A 21 13.09 2.72 -11.41
N ARG A 22 13.92 3.71 -11.03
CA ARG A 22 15.33 3.78 -11.42
C ARG A 22 16.16 2.66 -10.77
N MET A 23 15.94 2.38 -9.49
CA MET A 23 16.67 1.35 -8.75
C MET A 23 16.37 -0.07 -9.27
N LYS A 24 15.12 -0.38 -9.61
CA LYS A 24 14.73 -1.67 -10.20
C LYS A 24 15.44 -1.97 -11.53
N LYS A 25 15.76 -0.93 -12.34
CA LYS A 25 16.57 -1.09 -13.57
C LYS A 25 18.00 -1.53 -13.30
N LEU A 26 18.52 -1.26 -12.10
CA LEU A 26 19.89 -1.59 -11.69
C LEU A 26 19.95 -2.90 -10.90
N ASN A 27 18.91 -3.20 -10.12
CA ASN A 27 18.80 -4.42 -9.33
C ASN A 27 17.34 -4.91 -9.34
N PRO A 28 17.03 -6.02 -10.02
CA PRO A 28 15.67 -6.57 -10.07
C PRO A 28 15.19 -7.16 -8.73
N ASN A 29 16.07 -7.30 -7.73
CA ASN A 29 15.71 -7.77 -6.39
C ASN A 29 15.15 -6.66 -5.47
N ILE A 30 14.99 -5.45 -5.99
CA ILE A 30 14.36 -4.34 -5.28
C ILE A 30 12.86 -4.45 -5.48
N THR A 31 12.13 -4.46 -4.38
CA THR A 31 10.67 -4.46 -4.34
C THR A 31 10.16 -3.29 -3.51
N ALA A 32 8.90 -2.93 -3.68
CA ALA A 32 8.27 -1.86 -2.93
C ALA A 32 6.77 -2.08 -2.82
N GLU A 33 6.19 -1.44 -1.82
CA GLU A 33 4.74 -1.43 -1.61
C GLU A 33 4.21 -0.01 -1.46
N VAL A 34 2.89 0.10 -1.62
CA VAL A 34 2.13 1.31 -1.36
C VAL A 34 0.88 0.96 -0.55
N THR A 35 0.48 1.85 0.35
CA THR A 35 -0.70 1.61 1.19
C THR A 35 -2.00 2.05 0.53
N PRO A 36 -3.16 1.49 0.91
CA PRO A 36 -4.46 1.96 0.46
C PRO A 36 -4.69 3.45 0.76
N HIS A 37 -4.30 3.93 1.94
CA HIS A 37 -4.55 5.31 2.34
C HIS A 37 -3.75 6.34 1.53
N HIS A 38 -2.52 6.00 1.11
CA HIS A 38 -1.74 6.82 0.18
C HIS A 38 -2.27 6.80 -1.27
N LEU A 39 -3.07 5.81 -1.65
CA LEU A 39 -3.74 5.77 -2.97
C LEU A 39 -5.11 6.47 -2.95
N PHE A 40 -5.77 6.44 -1.79
CA PHE A 40 -7.14 6.90 -1.61
C PHE A 40 -7.23 8.39 -1.24
N PHE A 41 -6.44 8.81 -0.25
CA PHE A 41 -6.48 10.18 0.27
C PHE A 41 -5.38 11.05 -0.36
N ASN A 42 -5.62 12.36 -0.34
CA ASN A 42 -4.66 13.41 -0.64
C ASN A 42 -4.71 14.46 0.48
N ASP A 43 -3.91 15.51 0.35
CA ASP A 43 -3.83 16.63 1.29
C ASP A 43 -5.16 17.36 1.56
N GLN A 44 -6.17 17.23 0.71
CA GLN A 44 -7.51 17.77 1.00
C GLN A 44 -8.15 17.11 2.23
N ALA A 45 -7.80 15.85 2.52
CA ALA A 45 -8.26 15.16 3.72
C ALA A 45 -7.72 15.81 5.01
N LEU A 46 -6.65 16.60 4.93
CA LEU A 46 -6.00 17.28 6.06
C LEU A 46 -6.57 18.69 6.33
N LEU A 47 -7.54 19.16 5.53
CA LEU A 47 -8.16 20.47 5.73
C LEU A 47 -9.07 20.52 6.95
N GLU A 48 -9.69 19.38 7.28
CA GLU A 48 -10.52 19.23 8.48
C GLU A 48 -9.72 18.58 9.61
N TYR A 49 -10.06 18.91 10.84
CA TYR A 49 -9.44 18.30 12.01
C TYR A 49 -9.83 16.82 12.12
N ASN A 50 -8.92 15.93 11.72
CA ASN A 50 -9.04 14.50 11.93
C ASN A 50 -7.66 13.85 12.05
N THR A 51 -7.28 13.49 13.28
CA THR A 51 -5.98 12.90 13.58
C THR A 51 -5.78 11.52 12.96
N ASN A 52 -6.83 10.84 12.47
CA ASN A 52 -6.71 9.57 11.75
C ASN A 52 -5.92 9.74 10.44
N PHE A 53 -5.81 10.95 9.90
CA PHE A 53 -4.95 11.24 8.75
C PHE A 53 -3.49 11.51 9.11
N LYS A 54 -3.14 11.54 10.40
CA LYS A 54 -1.76 11.54 10.86
C LYS A 54 -1.19 10.13 10.75
N VAL A 55 -0.47 9.88 9.66
CA VAL A 55 0.24 8.63 9.36
C VAL A 55 1.71 8.90 9.01
N ALA A 56 2.55 7.87 9.09
CA ALA A 56 3.96 7.94 8.75
C ALA A 56 4.30 6.81 7.77
N PRO A 57 4.62 7.10 6.50
CA PRO A 57 4.78 8.42 5.89
C PRO A 57 3.46 9.22 5.77
N PRO A 58 3.51 10.56 5.60
CA PRO A 58 2.30 11.39 5.56
C PRO A 58 1.55 11.28 4.23
N ILE A 59 0.23 11.50 4.28
CA ILE A 59 -0.61 11.76 3.10
C ILE A 59 -0.09 13.01 2.37
N ARG A 60 -0.02 12.94 1.04
CA ARG A 60 0.61 13.96 0.20
C ARG A 60 -0.38 14.60 -0.76
N THR A 61 0.16 15.44 -1.65
CA THR A 61 -0.59 16.15 -2.67
C THR A 61 -1.35 15.22 -3.61
N GLU A 62 -2.36 15.76 -4.30
CA GLU A 62 -3.09 15.02 -5.34
C GLU A 62 -2.17 14.55 -6.48
N ASP A 63 -1.11 15.31 -6.79
CA ASP A 63 -0.14 14.92 -7.81
C ASP A 63 0.69 13.70 -7.37
N ASP A 64 1.15 13.68 -6.11
CA ASP A 64 1.78 12.50 -5.53
C ASP A 64 0.84 11.30 -5.59
N ARG A 65 -0.43 11.45 -5.16
CA ARG A 65 -1.42 10.36 -5.18
C ARG A 65 -1.65 9.80 -6.57
N LYS A 66 -1.81 10.66 -7.58
CA LYS A 66 -1.95 10.25 -8.99
C LYS A 66 -0.72 9.51 -9.50
N GLU A 67 0.47 9.98 -9.17
CA GLU A 67 1.71 9.31 -9.54
C GLU A 67 1.88 7.95 -8.85
N LEU A 68 1.46 7.81 -7.60
CA LEU A 68 1.43 6.51 -6.92
C LEU A 68 0.47 5.53 -7.63
N ILE A 69 -0.72 5.99 -8.05
CA ILE A 69 -1.66 5.16 -8.82
C ILE A 69 -1.03 4.72 -10.14
N LYS A 70 -0.38 5.62 -10.87
CA LYS A 70 0.36 5.26 -12.11
C LYS A 70 1.47 4.25 -11.82
N ALA A 71 2.19 4.42 -10.73
CA ALA A 71 3.27 3.53 -10.29
C ALA A 71 2.77 2.14 -9.85
N VAL A 72 1.52 2.01 -9.39
CA VAL A 72 0.88 0.69 -9.24
C VAL A 72 0.65 0.07 -10.61
N LYS A 73 0.05 0.82 -11.55
CA LYS A 73 -0.32 0.31 -12.88
C LYS A 73 0.88 -0.07 -13.75
N ASP A 74 2.03 0.59 -13.57
CA ASP A 74 3.25 0.32 -14.34
C ASP A 74 4.18 -0.75 -13.72
N GLY A 75 3.80 -1.32 -12.57
CA GLY A 75 4.57 -2.36 -11.87
C GLY A 75 5.74 -1.84 -11.03
N THR A 76 5.83 -0.52 -10.81
CA THR A 76 6.81 0.04 -9.87
C THR A 76 6.61 -0.49 -8.45
N PHE A 77 5.35 -0.62 -8.01
CA PHE A 77 4.99 -1.31 -6.76
C PHE A 77 4.67 -2.78 -7.00
N ASP A 78 5.21 -3.65 -6.15
CA ASP A 78 5.04 -5.10 -6.24
C ASP A 78 3.76 -5.53 -5.51
N CYS A 79 3.46 -4.90 -4.38
CA CYS A 79 2.29 -5.24 -3.57
C CYS A 79 1.62 -4.02 -2.95
N ILE A 80 0.42 -4.24 -2.44
CA ILE A 80 -0.30 -3.30 -1.58
C ILE A 80 -0.29 -3.88 -0.16
N ALA A 81 0.13 -3.08 0.81
CA ALA A 81 0.13 -3.45 2.23
C ALA A 81 -0.53 -2.34 3.05
N THR A 82 -1.28 -2.71 4.09
CA THR A 82 -2.22 -1.77 4.73
C THR A 82 -1.55 -0.77 5.65
N ASP A 83 -0.40 -1.14 6.22
CA ASP A 83 0.20 -0.44 7.36
C ASP A 83 -0.85 -0.19 8.46
N HIS A 84 -1.63 -1.23 8.76
CA HIS A 84 -2.68 -1.17 9.76
C HIS A 84 -2.08 -0.92 11.15
N ALA A 85 -2.30 0.29 11.66
CA ALA A 85 -1.75 0.78 12.92
C ALA A 85 -2.89 1.30 13.82
N PRO A 86 -3.57 0.42 14.57
CA PRO A 86 -4.68 0.78 15.43
C PRO A 86 -4.19 1.55 16.67
N HIS A 87 -4.98 2.55 17.07
CA HIS A 87 -4.80 3.30 18.30
C HIS A 87 -6.14 3.40 19.02
N THR A 88 -6.07 3.65 20.33
CA THR A 88 -7.27 3.91 21.13
C THR A 88 -7.95 5.20 20.67
N LEU A 89 -9.25 5.32 20.95
CA LEU A 89 -9.99 6.53 20.61
C LEU A 89 -9.40 7.75 21.34
N GLU A 90 -9.07 7.57 22.61
CA GLU A 90 -8.48 8.60 23.48
C GLU A 90 -7.16 9.14 22.92
N GLU A 91 -6.28 8.27 22.41
CA GLU A 91 -5.03 8.68 21.78
C GLU A 91 -5.27 9.53 20.50
N LYS A 92 -6.34 9.23 19.75
CA LYS A 92 -6.69 9.96 18.53
C LYS A 92 -7.53 11.22 18.79
N GLU A 93 -8.06 11.43 20.00
CA GLU A 93 -8.76 12.67 20.38
C GLU A 93 -7.80 13.83 20.73
N ALA A 94 -6.51 13.55 20.91
CA ALA A 94 -5.46 14.56 21.12
C ALA A 94 -5.28 15.50 19.92
N THR A 95 -4.58 16.63 20.11
CA THR A 95 -4.27 17.55 18.99
C THR A 95 -3.51 16.85 17.87
N PHE A 96 -3.58 17.38 16.64
CA PHE A 96 -2.87 16.78 15.50
C PHE A 96 -1.35 16.67 15.77
N GLU A 97 -0.75 17.61 16.49
CA GLU A 97 0.66 17.53 16.88
C GLU A 97 0.93 16.39 17.87
N SER A 98 0.05 16.16 18.84
CA SER A 98 0.25 15.19 19.92
C SER A 98 -0.26 13.77 19.62
N ALA A 99 -1.26 13.61 18.74
CA ALA A 99 -1.83 12.31 18.40
C ALA A 99 -0.77 11.38 17.77
N PRO A 100 -0.85 10.05 17.97
CA PRO A 100 0.09 9.13 17.36
C PRO A 100 -0.13 9.00 15.84
N PHE A 101 0.95 8.63 15.14
CA PHE A 101 0.90 8.26 13.74
C PHE A 101 0.28 6.87 13.59
N GLY A 102 -0.72 6.74 12.74
CA GLY A 102 -1.33 5.44 12.43
C GLY A 102 -2.81 5.54 12.12
N MET A 103 -3.28 4.62 11.28
CA MET A 103 -4.69 4.46 10.97
C MET A 103 -5.05 2.98 10.79
N ILE A 104 -6.33 2.67 11.03
CA ILE A 104 -6.89 1.39 10.62
C ILE A 104 -7.14 1.37 9.11
N GLY A 105 -7.23 0.16 8.54
CA GLY A 105 -7.28 0.01 7.08
C GLY A 105 -7.29 -1.43 6.57
N LEU A 106 -7.26 -2.43 7.47
CA LEU A 106 -7.27 -3.83 7.09
C LEU A 106 -8.60 -4.22 6.44
N GLU A 107 -9.69 -3.81 7.06
CA GLU A 107 -11.07 -4.11 6.68
C GLU A 107 -11.49 -3.38 5.41
N SER A 108 -10.96 -2.17 5.19
CA SER A 108 -11.30 -1.31 4.05
C SER A 108 -10.35 -1.48 2.86
N CYS A 109 -9.26 -2.23 3.01
CA CYS A 109 -8.18 -2.33 2.03
C CYS A 109 -8.70 -2.61 0.61
N PHE A 110 -9.40 -3.74 0.41
CA PHE A 110 -9.89 -4.13 -0.91
C PHE A 110 -10.83 -3.09 -1.51
N GLY A 111 -11.81 -2.61 -0.75
CA GLY A 111 -12.79 -1.63 -1.23
C GLY A 111 -12.14 -0.31 -1.62
N ALA A 112 -11.18 0.17 -0.83
CA ALA A 112 -10.45 1.40 -1.09
C ALA A 112 -9.64 1.30 -2.39
N VAL A 113 -8.84 0.24 -2.55
CA VAL A 113 -7.96 0.10 -3.72
C VAL A 113 -8.73 -0.24 -5.00
N ASN A 114 -9.78 -1.07 -4.90
CA ASN A 114 -10.66 -1.38 -6.03
C ASN A 114 -11.38 -0.13 -6.55
N ARG A 115 -11.73 0.80 -5.66
CA ARG A 115 -12.37 2.08 -6.04
C ARG A 115 -11.45 3.01 -6.81
N VAL A 116 -10.16 3.07 -6.48
CA VAL A 116 -9.25 4.11 -7.01
C VAL A 116 -8.32 3.62 -8.10
N LEU A 117 -8.00 2.33 -8.15
CA LEU A 117 -7.03 1.81 -9.10
C LEU A 117 -7.62 1.60 -10.50
N ASP A 118 -8.92 1.40 -10.67
CA ASP A 118 -9.57 1.21 -11.99
C ASP A 118 -8.70 0.34 -12.92
N MET A 119 -8.58 -0.94 -12.56
CA MET A 119 -7.75 -1.93 -13.25
C MET A 119 -8.45 -3.29 -13.23
N PRO A 120 -8.06 -4.24 -14.10
CA PRO A 120 -8.67 -5.57 -14.11
C PRO A 120 -8.56 -6.23 -12.74
N LEU A 121 -9.68 -6.76 -12.22
CA LEU A 121 -9.77 -7.35 -10.89
C LEU A 121 -8.67 -8.39 -10.63
N LYS A 122 -8.36 -9.23 -11.62
CA LYS A 122 -7.30 -10.23 -11.52
C LYS A 122 -5.93 -9.62 -11.20
N GLU A 123 -5.59 -8.49 -11.82
CA GLU A 123 -4.31 -7.81 -11.57
C GLU A 123 -4.30 -7.12 -10.20
N LEU A 124 -5.43 -6.53 -9.79
CA LEU A 124 -5.60 -5.97 -8.45
C LEU A 124 -5.44 -7.06 -7.37
N LEU A 125 -6.05 -8.23 -7.56
CA LEU A 125 -5.96 -9.34 -6.63
C LEU A 125 -4.52 -9.86 -6.50
N LYS A 126 -3.72 -9.88 -7.56
CA LYS A 126 -2.30 -10.27 -7.48
C LYS A 126 -1.51 -9.37 -6.54
N LEU A 127 -1.76 -8.06 -6.54
CA LEU A 127 -1.10 -7.09 -5.66
C LEU A 127 -1.38 -7.34 -4.16
N LEU A 128 -2.49 -8.00 -3.84
CA LEU A 128 -2.93 -8.32 -2.48
C LEU A 128 -2.69 -9.79 -2.07
N THR A 129 -2.31 -10.66 -3.01
CA THR A 129 -2.21 -12.12 -2.76
C THR A 129 -0.88 -12.70 -3.22
N VAL A 130 -0.72 -12.94 -4.52
CA VAL A 130 0.46 -13.64 -5.09
C VAL A 130 1.72 -12.81 -4.97
N ASN A 131 1.65 -11.51 -5.23
CA ASN A 131 2.84 -10.67 -5.20
C ASN A 131 3.44 -10.49 -3.80
N PRO A 132 2.68 -10.18 -2.73
CA PRO A 132 3.27 -10.12 -1.39
C PRO A 132 3.86 -11.47 -0.96
N ARG A 133 3.25 -12.60 -1.34
CA ARG A 133 3.84 -13.94 -1.15
C ARG A 133 5.20 -14.06 -1.83
N ARG A 134 5.32 -13.66 -3.10
CA ARG A 134 6.60 -13.64 -3.83
C ARG A 134 7.66 -12.77 -3.15
N VAL A 135 7.28 -11.56 -2.74
CA VAL A 135 8.18 -10.62 -2.03
C VAL A 135 8.73 -11.27 -0.75
N MET A 136 7.87 -11.97 0.00
CA MET A 136 8.22 -12.64 1.25
C MET A 136 8.84 -14.03 1.09
N GLY A 137 8.86 -14.59 -0.13
CA GLY A 137 9.37 -15.93 -0.41
C GLY A 137 8.43 -17.06 0.04
N PHE A 138 7.12 -16.82 0.09
CA PHE A 138 6.10 -17.83 0.35
C PHE A 138 5.65 -18.53 -0.93
N GLU A 139 4.97 -19.68 -0.79
CA GLU A 139 4.34 -20.39 -1.91
C GLU A 139 3.36 -19.47 -2.66
N GLU A 140 3.50 -19.41 -3.99
CA GLU A 140 2.75 -18.52 -4.87
C GLU A 140 1.50 -19.20 -5.42
N ASP A 141 1.48 -20.54 -5.48
CA ASP A 141 0.29 -21.30 -5.91
C ASP A 141 -0.76 -21.31 -4.78
N LEU A 142 -1.69 -20.36 -4.88
CA LEU A 142 -2.81 -20.18 -3.94
C LEU A 142 -3.72 -21.41 -3.83
N PHE A 143 -3.70 -22.30 -4.83
CA PHE A 143 -4.57 -23.47 -4.91
C PHE A 143 -3.78 -24.78 -4.94
N LYS A 144 -2.52 -24.75 -4.50
CA LYS A 144 -1.68 -25.94 -4.42
C LYS A 144 -2.36 -27.02 -3.59
N ILE A 145 -2.47 -28.20 -4.18
CA ILE A 145 -3.07 -29.36 -3.50
C ILE A 145 -2.27 -29.67 -2.23
N GLY A 146 -2.98 -29.84 -1.12
CA GLY A 146 -2.39 -30.11 0.19
C GLY A 146 -2.08 -28.86 1.04
N CYS A 147 -2.36 -27.66 0.54
CA CYS A 147 -2.27 -26.41 1.31
C CYS A 147 -3.61 -26.03 1.96
N ALA A 148 -3.57 -25.10 2.92
CA ALA A 148 -4.76 -24.56 3.57
C ALA A 148 -5.67 -23.82 2.57
N ALA A 149 -6.99 -23.96 2.73
CA ALA A 149 -7.96 -23.24 1.92
C ALA A 149 -8.15 -21.81 2.43
N GLU A 150 -7.39 -20.86 1.89
CA GLU A 150 -7.46 -19.44 2.23
C GLU A 150 -8.33 -18.67 1.23
N LEU A 151 -9.60 -18.46 1.59
CA LEU A 151 -10.59 -17.85 0.70
C LEU A 151 -11.33 -16.71 1.39
N THR A 152 -11.71 -15.70 0.62
CA THR A 152 -12.61 -14.63 1.04
C THR A 152 -13.61 -14.34 -0.07
N ASN A 153 -14.82 -13.88 0.30
CA ASN A 153 -15.90 -13.59 -0.63
C ASN A 153 -16.25 -12.10 -0.57
N PHE A 154 -16.24 -11.44 -1.71
CA PHE A 154 -16.67 -10.05 -1.87
C PHE A 154 -17.96 -10.01 -2.70
N ARG A 155 -18.94 -9.24 -2.25
CA ARG A 155 -20.16 -8.97 -3.04
C ARG A 155 -19.86 -7.85 -4.03
N SER A 156 -20.24 -8.08 -5.29
CA SER A 156 -20.22 -7.10 -6.39
C SER A 156 -21.40 -6.14 -6.32
#